data_AF-A0A348MV50-F1
#
_entry.id   AF-A0A348MV50-F1
#
_cell.length_a   1.000
_cell.length_b   1.000
_cell.length_c   1.000
_cell.angle_alpha   90.00
_cell.angle_beta   90.00
_cell.angle_gamma   90.00
#
_symmetry.space_group_name_H-M   'P 1'
#
loop_
_entity.id
_entity.type
_entity.pdbx_description
1 polymer ?
#
loop_
_entity_poly.entity_id
_entity_poly.type
_entity_poly.pdbx_seq_one_letter_code
_entity_poly.pdbx_strand_id
1 'polypeptide(L)'
;KMVAGGIDAGYASKLIQYGWEAITEGLKQGGITNMMDRLSNPGKIKAYDLSVELTELLRPLFEKHQDDIISGEFSRTMMIDWSNDDANLLKWREETRSSGFENAPVYEGTIDDQEFFDKGILLVAAIKAGVELAFDVMVEAGILPESAYYESLHETPLISNTIARKRLYEMNVVISDTAEYGNYLFAHAAIPLIAEHIMPKMTSEYIGGGLTNASNAVDNMRLVEVNKAIREHGVEWVGEELRGYMTDMQAIIETN
;
A
#
# COMPACT_ATOMS: atom_id res chain seq x y z
N LYS A 1 -15.95 -4.36 -4.49
CA LYS A 1 -15.99 -5.76 -4.97
C LYS A 1 -16.46 -6.75 -3.89
N MET A 2 -15.88 -6.78 -2.69
CA MET A 2 -16.32 -7.65 -1.58
C MET A 2 -17.84 -7.63 -1.32
N VAL A 3 -18.41 -6.45 -1.09
CA VAL A 3 -19.86 -6.29 -0.82
C VAL A 3 -20.71 -6.78 -2.00
N ALA A 4 -20.31 -6.45 -3.23
CA ALA A 4 -20.97 -6.97 -4.43
C ALA A 4 -20.86 -8.50 -4.58
N GLY A 5 -19.85 -9.11 -3.96
CA GLY A 5 -19.66 -10.56 -3.86
C GLY A 5 -20.36 -11.20 -2.65
N GLY A 6 -21.18 -10.45 -1.90
CA GLY A 6 -21.97 -10.97 -0.78
C GLY A 6 -21.27 -10.97 0.59
N ILE A 7 -20.06 -10.41 0.70
CA ILE A 7 -19.41 -10.23 2.01
C ILE A 7 -20.10 -9.09 2.76
N ASP A 8 -20.35 -9.27 4.05
CA ASP A 8 -20.94 -8.25 4.93
C ASP A 8 -20.16 -6.92 4.83
N ALA A 9 -20.89 -5.80 4.71
CA ALA A 9 -20.29 -4.49 4.48
C ALA A 9 -19.47 -4.00 5.69
N GLY A 10 -19.89 -4.34 6.91
CA GLY A 10 -19.16 -3.97 8.11
C GLY A 10 -17.86 -4.77 8.21
N TYR A 11 -17.94 -6.08 8.01
CA TYR A 11 -16.78 -6.95 7.99
C TYR A 11 -15.78 -6.54 6.89
N ALA A 12 -16.26 -6.29 5.66
CA ALA A 12 -15.42 -5.83 4.56
C ALA A 12 -14.73 -4.51 4.89
N SER A 13 -15.44 -3.56 5.50
CA SER A 13 -14.85 -2.30 5.94
C SER A 13 -13.78 -2.53 7.02
N LYS A 14 -14.05 -3.37 8.03
CA LYS A 14 -13.06 -3.67 9.07
C LYS A 14 -11.82 -4.35 8.51
N LEU A 15 -11.99 -5.29 7.58
CA LEU A 15 -10.89 -5.99 6.93
C LEU A 15 -9.96 -4.99 6.20
N ILE A 16 -10.52 -4.02 5.48
CA ILE A 16 -9.72 -2.99 4.79
C ILE A 16 -9.14 -1.99 5.79
N GLN A 17 -9.95 -1.49 6.72
CA GLN A 17 -9.54 -0.43 7.66
C GLN A 17 -8.33 -0.84 8.50
N TYR A 18 -8.34 -2.05 9.05
CA TYR A 18 -7.26 -2.56 9.90
C TYR A 18 -6.25 -3.45 9.17
N GLY A 19 -6.60 -3.95 7.98
CA GLY A 19 -5.71 -4.81 7.20
C GLY A 19 -4.42 -4.12 6.77
N TRP A 20 -4.49 -2.83 6.43
CA TRP A 20 -3.28 -2.07 6.10
C TRP A 20 -2.30 -2.01 7.28
N GLU A 21 -2.79 -1.71 8.48
CA GLU A 21 -1.97 -1.66 9.70
C GLU A 21 -1.37 -3.03 10.03
N ALA A 22 -2.19 -4.08 10.06
CA ALA A 22 -1.71 -5.43 10.37
C ALA A 22 -0.64 -5.92 9.37
N ILE A 23 -0.87 -5.71 8.07
CA ILE A 23 0.06 -6.14 7.02
C ILE A 23 1.35 -5.32 7.04
N THR A 24 1.25 -3.99 7.19
CA THR A 24 2.41 -3.11 7.18
C THR A 24 3.20 -3.13 8.50
N GLU A 25 2.66 -3.64 9.59
CA GLU A 25 3.49 -3.98 10.76
C GLU A 25 4.49 -5.11 10.39
N GLY A 26 4.08 -6.07 9.56
CA GLY A 26 5.00 -7.05 8.96
C GLY A 26 6.09 -6.39 8.11
N LEU A 27 5.70 -5.39 7.29
CA LEU A 27 6.58 -4.59 6.45
C LEU A 27 7.61 -3.80 7.28
N LYS A 28 7.18 -3.18 8.38
CA LYS A 28 8.02 -2.41 9.29
C LYS A 28 9.11 -3.25 9.93
N GLN A 29 8.76 -4.45 10.40
CA GLN A 29 9.68 -5.31 11.15
C GLN A 29 10.76 -5.94 10.27
N GLY A 30 10.47 -6.24 9.00
CA GLY A 30 11.41 -7.00 8.16
C GLY A 30 11.24 -6.82 6.66
N GLY A 31 10.74 -5.66 6.24
CA GLY A 31 10.54 -5.34 4.84
C GLY A 31 9.43 -6.15 4.17
N ILE A 32 9.39 -6.04 2.84
CA ILE A 32 8.47 -6.78 1.97
C ILE A 32 8.67 -8.29 2.17
N THR A 33 9.91 -8.72 2.42
CA THR A 33 10.24 -10.12 2.71
C THR A 33 9.43 -10.65 3.89
N ASN A 34 9.51 -10.02 5.05
CA ASN A 34 8.76 -10.48 6.23
C ASN A 34 7.25 -10.39 6.01
N MET A 35 6.76 -9.30 5.39
CA MET A 35 5.35 -9.15 5.04
C MET A 35 4.84 -10.31 4.16
N MET A 36 5.59 -10.69 3.12
CA MET A 36 5.25 -11.78 2.21
C MET A 36 5.42 -13.15 2.87
N ASP A 37 6.39 -13.31 3.77
CA ASP A 37 6.66 -14.55 4.51
C ASP A 37 5.56 -14.91 5.52
N ARG A 38 4.67 -13.95 5.86
CA ARG A 38 3.47 -14.20 6.67
C ARG A 38 2.36 -14.94 5.92
N LEU A 39 2.40 -15.01 4.59
CA LEU A 39 1.43 -15.75 3.78
C LEU A 39 1.80 -17.24 3.67
N SER A 40 0.78 -18.09 3.47
CA SER A 40 1.00 -19.45 2.96
C SER A 40 1.73 -19.43 1.60
N ASN A 41 2.44 -20.49 1.21
CA ASN A 41 3.14 -20.56 -0.07
C ASN A 41 2.22 -20.27 -1.28
N PRO A 42 1.00 -20.86 -1.38
CA PRO A 42 0.09 -20.50 -2.46
C PRO A 42 -0.35 -19.03 -2.41
N GLY A 43 -0.62 -18.51 -1.20
CA GLY A 43 -0.97 -17.11 -0.99
C GLY A 43 0.15 -16.16 -1.41
N LYS A 44 1.40 -16.47 -1.05
CA LYS A 44 2.60 -15.71 -1.40
C LYS A 44 2.83 -15.66 -2.91
N ILE A 45 2.76 -16.82 -3.59
CA ILE A 45 2.89 -16.86 -5.05
C ILE A 45 1.78 -16.02 -5.69
N LYS A 46 0.54 -16.14 -5.20
CA LYS A 46 -0.56 -15.36 -5.74
C LYS A 46 -0.42 -13.86 -5.49
N ALA A 47 -0.01 -13.46 -4.30
CA ALA A 47 0.28 -12.05 -3.97
C ALA A 47 1.41 -11.51 -4.84
N TYR A 48 2.46 -12.30 -5.07
CA TYR A 48 3.56 -11.94 -5.96
C TYR A 48 3.08 -11.73 -7.40
N ASP A 49 2.34 -12.69 -7.97
CA ASP A 49 1.82 -12.59 -9.34
C ASP A 49 0.92 -11.36 -9.51
N LEU A 50 0.04 -11.11 -8.53
CA LEU A 50 -0.80 -9.91 -8.52
C LEU A 50 0.02 -8.63 -8.39
N SER A 51 1.10 -8.64 -7.61
CA SER A 51 1.99 -7.48 -7.49
C SER A 51 2.66 -7.16 -8.83
N VAL A 52 3.07 -8.17 -9.60
CA VAL A 52 3.64 -7.98 -10.93
C VAL A 52 2.61 -7.37 -11.89
N GLU A 53 1.37 -7.90 -11.91
CA GLU A 53 0.29 -7.33 -12.73
C GLU A 53 -0.02 -5.86 -12.34
N LEU A 54 -0.01 -5.54 -11.04
CA LEU A 54 -0.21 -4.18 -10.55
C LEU A 54 0.96 -3.26 -10.93
N THR A 55 2.19 -3.75 -10.80
CA THR A 55 3.40 -3.02 -11.18
C THR A 55 3.36 -2.65 -12.65
N GLU A 56 3.12 -3.62 -13.55
CA GLU A 56 3.03 -3.38 -14.99
C GLU A 56 1.92 -2.37 -15.34
N LEU A 57 0.75 -2.49 -14.70
CA LEU A 57 -0.38 -1.61 -14.94
C LEU A 57 -0.13 -0.17 -14.49
N LEU A 58 0.42 0.01 -13.29
CA LEU A 58 0.54 1.31 -12.64
C LEU A 58 1.86 2.01 -12.93
N ARG A 59 2.88 1.31 -13.43
CA ARG A 59 4.18 1.89 -13.77
C ARG A 59 4.08 3.20 -14.56
N PRO A 60 3.32 3.30 -15.67
CA PRO A 60 3.22 4.56 -16.42
C PRO A 60 2.60 5.70 -15.62
N LEU A 61 1.71 5.39 -14.67
CA LEU A 61 1.11 6.40 -13.80
C LEU A 61 2.11 6.92 -12.76
N PHE A 62 2.91 6.02 -12.16
CA PHE A 62 3.97 6.43 -11.23
C PHE A 62 5.04 7.27 -11.92
N GLU A 63 5.49 6.86 -13.11
CA GLU A 63 6.43 7.64 -13.93
C GLU A 63 5.87 9.03 -14.25
N LYS A 64 4.62 9.10 -14.69
CA LYS A 64 3.95 10.38 -14.94
C LYS A 64 3.94 11.28 -13.70
N HIS A 65 3.62 10.73 -12.53
CA HIS A 65 3.61 11.51 -11.29
C HIS A 65 5.00 12.03 -10.94
N GLN A 66 6.04 11.21 -11.07
CA GLN A 66 7.42 11.63 -10.85
C GLN A 66 7.86 12.71 -11.84
N ASP A 67 7.51 12.58 -13.12
CA ASP A 67 7.78 13.56 -14.16
C ASP A 67 7.08 14.91 -13.87
N ASP A 68 5.81 14.86 -13.46
CA ASP A 68 5.04 16.06 -13.10
C ASP A 68 5.64 16.75 -11.85
N ILE A 69 6.17 15.97 -10.89
CA ILE A 69 6.85 16.50 -9.71
C ILE A 69 8.16 17.19 -10.12
N ILE A 70 9.02 16.52 -10.89
CA ILE A 70 10.33 17.06 -11.31
C ILE A 70 10.18 18.28 -12.23
N SER A 71 9.23 18.25 -13.14
CA SER A 71 8.96 19.36 -14.06
C SER A 71 8.31 20.57 -13.37
N GLY A 72 7.77 20.39 -12.16
CA GLY A 72 7.01 21.40 -11.43
C GLY A 72 5.56 21.55 -11.88
N GLU A 73 5.07 20.67 -12.77
CA GLU A 73 3.67 20.67 -13.22
C GLU A 73 2.72 20.32 -12.07
N PHE A 74 3.10 19.37 -11.21
CA PHE A 74 2.34 19.01 -10.02
C PHE A 74 2.14 20.23 -9.10
N SER A 75 3.23 20.92 -8.72
CA SER A 75 3.15 22.07 -7.82
C SER A 75 2.43 23.26 -8.47
N ARG A 76 2.64 23.50 -9.76
CA ARG A 76 1.93 24.54 -10.52
C ARG A 76 0.42 24.32 -10.52
N THR A 77 -0.04 23.11 -10.82
CA THR A 77 -1.48 22.80 -10.88
C THR A 77 -2.13 22.85 -9.50
N MET A 78 -1.45 22.36 -8.46
CA MET A 78 -1.89 22.49 -7.07
C MET A 78 -2.02 23.96 -6.63
N MET A 79 -1.01 24.79 -6.90
CA MET A 79 -1.05 26.21 -6.55
C MET A 79 -2.17 26.98 -7.29
N ILE A 80 -2.54 26.54 -8.50
CA ILE A 80 -3.70 27.09 -9.20
C ILE A 80 -4.99 26.76 -8.44
N ASP A 81 -5.11 25.54 -7.90
CA ASP A 81 -6.27 25.18 -7.08
C ASP A 81 -6.33 26.00 -5.79
N TRP A 82 -5.19 26.20 -5.13
CA TRP A 82 -5.09 27.10 -3.96
C TRP A 82 -5.49 28.54 -4.29
N SER A 83 -5.14 29.01 -5.48
CA SER A 83 -5.55 30.35 -5.97
C SER A 83 -7.05 30.45 -6.27
N ASN A 84 -7.74 29.31 -6.32
CA ASN A 84 -9.15 29.15 -6.60
C ASN A 84 -9.90 28.57 -5.38
N ASP A 85 -9.49 29.00 -4.18
CA ASP A 85 -10.09 28.64 -2.89
C ASP A 85 -10.20 27.12 -2.66
N ASP A 86 -9.17 26.38 -3.07
CA ASP A 86 -9.05 24.93 -2.88
C ASP A 86 -10.22 24.13 -3.49
N ALA A 87 -10.80 24.64 -4.59
CA ALA A 87 -12.05 24.12 -5.12
C ALA A 87 -12.00 22.61 -5.45
N ASN A 88 -10.91 22.13 -6.05
CA ASN A 88 -10.77 20.70 -6.35
C ASN A 88 -10.47 19.89 -5.10
N LEU A 89 -9.54 20.35 -4.25
CA LEU A 89 -9.22 19.68 -2.99
C LEU A 89 -10.49 19.45 -2.14
N LEU A 90 -11.26 20.51 -1.91
CA LEU A 90 -12.48 20.45 -1.10
C LEU A 90 -13.56 19.56 -1.73
N LYS A 91 -13.70 19.61 -3.06
CA LYS A 91 -14.62 18.74 -3.79
C LYS A 91 -14.23 17.27 -3.63
N TRP A 92 -12.98 16.92 -3.88
CA TRP A 92 -12.49 15.55 -3.80
C TRP A 92 -12.53 14.99 -2.37
N ARG A 93 -12.28 15.86 -1.38
CA ARG A 93 -12.46 15.54 0.04
C ARG A 93 -13.90 15.15 0.35
N GLU A 94 -14.87 15.90 -0.17
CA GLU A 94 -16.30 15.59 0.05
C GLU A 94 -16.75 14.34 -0.70
N GLU A 95 -16.29 14.13 -1.93
CA GLU A 95 -16.53 12.89 -2.70
C GLU A 95 -15.98 11.67 -1.96
N THR A 96 -14.77 11.78 -1.38
CA THR A 96 -14.16 10.73 -0.57
C THR A 96 -14.96 10.45 0.70
N ARG A 97 -15.39 11.49 1.43
CA ARG A 97 -16.26 11.37 2.62
C ARG A 97 -17.59 10.71 2.31
N SER A 98 -18.10 10.88 1.10
CA SER A 98 -19.34 10.26 0.64
C SER A 98 -19.17 8.80 0.17
N SER A 99 -17.94 8.27 0.15
CA SER A 99 -17.66 6.93 -0.36
C SER A 99 -18.28 5.83 0.52
N GLY A 100 -18.50 4.66 -0.10
CA GLY A 100 -19.06 3.50 0.60
C GLY A 100 -18.14 2.95 1.70
N PHE A 101 -16.82 3.11 1.57
CA PHE A 101 -15.88 2.69 2.62
C PHE A 101 -15.93 3.64 3.82
N GLU A 102 -15.98 4.95 3.59
CA GLU A 102 -16.09 5.96 4.65
C GLU A 102 -17.39 5.83 5.45
N ASN A 103 -18.49 5.44 4.81
CA ASN A 103 -19.81 5.33 5.43
C ASN A 103 -20.23 3.88 5.74
N ALA A 104 -19.33 2.90 5.60
CA ALA A 104 -19.65 1.51 5.89
C ALA A 104 -19.99 1.31 7.38
N PRO A 105 -20.93 0.38 7.70
CA PRO A 105 -21.31 0.10 9.08
C PRO A 105 -20.13 -0.41 9.90
N VAL A 106 -20.20 -0.25 11.21
CA VAL A 106 -19.19 -0.76 12.14
C VAL A 106 -19.39 -2.26 12.34
N TYR A 107 -18.30 -3.02 12.30
CA TYR A 107 -18.30 -4.44 12.62
C TYR A 107 -17.74 -4.69 14.02
N GLU A 108 -18.59 -5.22 14.89
CA GLU A 108 -18.30 -5.47 16.30
C GLU A 108 -17.45 -6.74 16.53
N GLY A 109 -17.43 -7.68 15.57
CA GLY A 109 -16.65 -8.90 15.69
C GLY A 109 -15.13 -8.67 15.60
N THR A 110 -14.33 -9.59 16.10
CA THR A 110 -12.86 -9.55 16.03
C THR A 110 -12.35 -10.23 14.76
N ILE A 111 -11.32 -9.67 14.14
CA ILE A 111 -10.55 -10.31 13.06
C ILE A 111 -9.18 -10.62 13.64
N ASP A 112 -8.73 -11.87 13.51
CA ASP A 112 -7.40 -12.28 13.95
C ASP A 112 -6.30 -11.64 13.09
N ASP A 113 -5.10 -11.45 13.65
CA ASP A 113 -3.98 -10.84 12.92
C ASP A 113 -3.67 -11.60 11.61
N GLN A 114 -3.60 -12.93 11.67
CA GLN A 114 -3.28 -13.75 10.50
C GLN A 114 -4.40 -13.71 9.46
N GLU A 115 -5.64 -13.47 9.88
CA GLU A 115 -6.80 -13.38 9.00
C GLU A 115 -6.70 -12.16 8.06
N PHE A 116 -6.07 -11.05 8.48
CA PHE A 116 -5.80 -9.92 7.58
C PHE A 116 -4.86 -10.28 6.43
N PHE A 117 -3.85 -11.11 6.69
CA PHE A 117 -2.94 -11.61 5.64
C PHE A 117 -3.68 -12.61 4.72
N ASP A 118 -4.29 -13.62 5.31
CA ASP A 118 -4.88 -14.75 4.57
C ASP A 118 -6.08 -14.33 3.71
N LYS A 119 -6.87 -13.34 4.17
CA LYS A 119 -8.03 -12.82 3.44
C LYS A 119 -7.72 -11.53 2.67
N GLY A 120 -6.56 -10.92 2.92
CA GLY A 120 -6.10 -9.68 2.30
C GLY A 120 -4.99 -9.86 1.27
N ILE A 121 -4.96 -10.97 0.53
CA ILE A 121 -3.90 -11.26 -0.47
C ILE A 121 -3.70 -10.10 -1.47
N LEU A 122 -4.79 -9.48 -1.93
CA LEU A 122 -4.69 -8.30 -2.80
C LEU A 122 -4.09 -7.06 -2.08
N LEU A 123 -4.34 -6.88 -0.79
CA LEU A 123 -3.74 -5.78 -0.01
C LEU A 123 -2.23 -5.96 0.09
N VAL A 124 -1.78 -7.19 0.39
CA VAL A 124 -0.35 -7.53 0.43
C VAL A 124 0.31 -7.26 -0.93
N ALA A 125 -0.33 -7.70 -2.02
CA ALA A 125 0.15 -7.45 -3.37
C ALA A 125 0.22 -5.95 -3.72
N ALA A 126 -0.77 -5.17 -3.30
CA ALA A 126 -0.83 -3.73 -3.55
C ALA A 126 0.23 -2.95 -2.76
N ILE A 127 0.49 -3.32 -1.50
CA ILE A 127 1.57 -2.73 -0.70
C ILE A 127 2.92 -3.00 -1.37
N LYS A 128 3.18 -4.27 -1.74
CA LYS A 128 4.41 -4.65 -2.44
C LYS A 128 4.59 -3.82 -3.72
N ALA A 129 3.60 -3.84 -4.62
CA ALA A 129 3.69 -3.16 -5.91
C ALA A 129 3.85 -1.65 -5.74
N GLY A 130 3.09 -1.02 -4.84
CA GLY A 130 3.15 0.43 -4.62
C GLY A 130 4.49 0.90 -4.05
N VAL A 131 5.02 0.17 -3.05
CA VAL A 131 6.33 0.49 -2.44
C VAL A 131 7.46 0.30 -3.44
N GLU A 132 7.48 -0.82 -4.16
CA GLU A 132 8.52 -1.09 -5.17
C GLU A 132 8.47 -0.08 -6.32
N LEU A 133 7.27 0.23 -6.85
CA LEU A 133 7.12 1.23 -7.90
C LEU A 133 7.58 2.63 -7.46
N ALA A 134 7.19 3.06 -6.26
CA ALA A 134 7.61 4.35 -5.74
C ALA A 134 9.15 4.40 -5.60
N PHE A 135 9.74 3.35 -5.03
CA PHE A 135 11.19 3.25 -4.86
C PHE A 135 11.91 3.28 -6.21
N ASP A 136 11.54 2.40 -7.14
CA ASP A 136 12.22 2.25 -8.42
C ASP A 136 12.14 3.53 -9.24
N VAL A 137 10.95 4.13 -9.37
CA VAL A 137 10.75 5.36 -10.15
C VAL A 137 11.53 6.53 -9.55
N MET A 138 11.59 6.64 -8.21
CA MET A 138 12.42 7.66 -7.57
C MET A 138 13.92 7.44 -7.86
N VAL A 139 14.41 6.22 -7.70
CA VAL A 139 15.83 5.88 -7.93
C VAL A 139 16.23 6.09 -9.40
N GLU A 140 15.39 5.67 -10.34
CA GLU A 140 15.60 5.87 -11.77
C GLU A 140 15.61 7.36 -12.15
N ALA A 141 14.84 8.19 -11.44
CA ALA A 141 14.87 9.63 -11.58
C ALA A 141 16.09 10.31 -10.92
N GLY A 142 16.98 9.55 -10.28
CA GLY A 142 18.22 10.01 -9.68
C GLY A 142 18.15 10.35 -8.19
N ILE A 143 17.05 9.99 -7.51
CA ILE A 143 16.95 10.09 -6.05
C ILE A 143 17.80 8.99 -5.40
N LEU A 144 18.46 9.30 -4.29
CA LEU A 144 19.27 8.31 -3.58
C LEU A 144 18.39 7.15 -3.08
N PRO A 145 18.84 5.89 -3.19
CA PRO A 145 18.06 4.74 -2.72
C PRO A 145 17.64 4.84 -1.25
N GLU A 146 18.47 5.41 -0.38
CA GLU A 146 18.16 5.62 1.03
C GLU A 146 17.01 6.63 1.21
N SER A 147 17.03 7.73 0.45
CA SER A 147 15.91 8.68 0.41
C SER A 147 14.64 8.01 -0.10
N ALA A 148 14.73 7.29 -1.23
CA ALA A 148 13.60 6.58 -1.80
C ALA A 148 13.01 5.56 -0.82
N TYR A 149 13.83 4.87 -0.03
CA TYR A 149 13.38 3.96 1.04
C TYR A 149 12.60 4.69 2.14
N TYR A 150 13.13 5.81 2.65
CA TYR A 150 12.46 6.58 3.69
C TYR A 150 11.12 7.13 3.21
N GLU A 151 11.06 7.67 2.00
CA GLU A 151 9.87 8.28 1.40
C GLU A 151 8.88 7.24 0.81
N SER A 152 9.13 5.93 0.98
CA SER A 152 8.22 4.87 0.53
C SER A 152 7.96 3.83 1.62
N LEU A 153 8.80 2.81 1.75
CA LEU A 153 8.60 1.68 2.65
C LEU A 153 8.52 2.14 4.12
N HIS A 154 9.43 3.02 4.53
CA HIS A 154 9.58 3.40 5.94
C HIS A 154 8.35 4.11 6.51
N GLU A 155 7.72 5.00 5.75
CA GLU A 155 6.57 5.78 6.20
C GLU A 155 5.22 5.08 6.00
N THR A 156 5.16 4.07 5.11
CA THR A 156 3.91 3.34 4.81
C THR A 156 3.20 2.83 6.09
N PRO A 157 3.87 2.21 7.08
CA PRO A 157 3.24 1.80 8.34
C PRO A 157 2.62 2.96 9.12
N LEU A 158 3.27 4.13 9.15
CA LEU A 158 2.75 5.29 9.88
C LEU A 158 1.45 5.81 9.27
N ILE A 159 1.38 5.88 7.94
CA ILE A 159 0.15 6.26 7.22
C ILE A 159 -0.94 5.22 7.44
N SER A 160 -0.62 3.92 7.42
CA SER A 160 -1.59 2.86 7.67
C SER A 160 -2.29 2.97 9.04
N ASN A 161 -1.56 3.42 10.08
CA ASN A 161 -2.12 3.63 11.42
C ASN A 161 -3.21 4.72 11.43
N THR A 162 -3.10 5.73 10.56
CA THR A 162 -4.14 6.77 10.43
C THR A 162 -5.43 6.19 9.87
N ILE A 163 -5.32 5.31 8.86
CA ILE A 163 -6.46 4.60 8.26
C ILE A 163 -7.10 3.67 9.29
N ALA A 164 -6.31 2.92 10.06
CA ALA A 164 -6.84 2.08 11.12
C ALA A 164 -7.62 2.91 12.16
N ARG A 165 -7.12 4.09 12.51
CA ARG A 165 -7.73 4.98 13.51
C ARG A 165 -9.09 5.52 13.08
N LYS A 166 -9.21 6.20 11.93
CA LYS A 166 -10.52 6.65 11.38
C LYS A 166 -10.54 6.76 9.85
N ARG A 167 -10.22 5.67 9.17
CA ARG A 167 -10.36 5.49 7.71
C ARG A 167 -9.59 6.58 6.92
N LEU A 168 -10.00 6.83 5.69
CA LEU A 168 -9.36 7.84 4.82
C LEU A 168 -9.60 9.27 5.35
N TYR A 169 -10.64 9.49 6.15
CA TYR A 169 -10.84 10.78 6.83
C TYR A 169 -9.62 11.16 7.68
N GLU A 170 -9.19 10.30 8.61
CA GLU A 170 -8.05 10.63 9.48
C GLU A 170 -6.77 10.78 8.66
N MET A 171 -6.54 9.88 7.70
CA MET A 171 -5.37 9.96 6.82
C MET A 171 -5.27 11.33 6.15
N ASN A 172 -6.34 11.77 5.48
CA ASN A 172 -6.36 13.02 4.74
C ASN A 172 -6.29 14.26 5.64
N VAL A 173 -6.81 14.19 6.88
CA VAL A 173 -6.71 15.31 7.84
C VAL A 173 -5.34 15.38 8.54
N VAL A 174 -4.63 14.26 8.65
CA VAL A 174 -3.30 14.19 9.30
C VAL A 174 -2.18 14.65 8.36
N ILE A 175 -2.28 14.33 7.07
CA ILE A 175 -1.30 14.75 6.06
C ILE A 175 -1.50 16.23 5.68
N SER A 176 -0.51 16.83 5.01
CA SER A 176 -0.62 18.21 4.52
C SER A 176 -1.59 18.32 3.34
N ASP A 177 -2.13 19.51 3.07
CA ASP A 177 -2.98 19.75 1.90
C ASP A 177 -2.28 19.39 0.58
N THR A 178 -0.93 19.53 0.51
CA THR A 178 -0.14 19.08 -0.64
C THR A 178 -0.19 17.56 -0.82
N ALA A 179 -0.06 16.81 0.27
CA ALA A 179 -0.13 15.35 0.23
C ALA A 179 -1.55 14.87 -0.05
N GLU A 180 -2.58 15.51 0.52
CA GLU A 180 -3.98 15.19 0.25
C GLU A 180 -4.36 15.47 -1.22
N TYR A 181 -3.93 16.62 -1.76
CA TYR A 181 -4.13 16.94 -3.17
C TYR A 181 -3.45 15.92 -4.10
N GLY A 182 -2.19 15.57 -3.81
CA GLY A 182 -1.44 14.56 -4.55
C GLY A 182 -2.08 13.16 -4.48
N ASN A 183 -2.58 12.77 -3.30
CA ASN A 183 -3.35 11.54 -3.10
C ASN A 183 -4.57 11.52 -4.03
N TYR A 184 -5.39 12.58 -4.06
CA TYR A 184 -6.57 12.62 -4.91
C TYR A 184 -6.24 12.59 -6.41
N LEU A 185 -5.20 13.30 -6.85
CA LEU A 185 -4.73 13.21 -8.23
C LEU A 185 -4.40 11.76 -8.63
N PHE A 186 -3.62 11.08 -7.78
CA PHE A 186 -3.24 9.70 -8.04
C PHE A 186 -4.45 8.76 -7.98
N ALA A 187 -5.27 8.85 -6.94
CA ALA A 187 -6.42 7.98 -6.72
C ALA A 187 -7.45 8.09 -7.86
N HIS A 188 -7.74 9.28 -8.36
CA HIS A 188 -8.67 9.46 -9.49
C HIS A 188 -8.17 8.84 -10.79
N ALA A 189 -6.86 8.69 -10.97
CA ALA A 189 -6.28 7.98 -12.12
C ALA A 189 -6.16 6.47 -11.86
N ALA A 190 -5.71 6.06 -10.67
CA ALA A 190 -5.43 4.68 -10.34
C ALA A 190 -6.70 3.83 -10.14
N ILE A 191 -7.74 4.38 -9.49
CA ILE A 191 -8.98 3.63 -9.20
C ILE A 191 -9.65 3.12 -10.48
N PRO A 192 -9.87 3.94 -11.54
CA PRO A 192 -10.41 3.44 -12.81
C PRO A 192 -9.55 2.34 -13.44
N LEU A 193 -8.23 2.50 -13.47
CA LEU A 193 -7.30 1.50 -14.04
C LEU A 193 -7.41 0.15 -13.31
N ILE A 194 -7.39 0.18 -11.98
CA ILE A 194 -7.52 -1.03 -11.15
C ILE A 194 -8.92 -1.64 -11.32
N ALA A 195 -9.96 -0.82 -11.36
CA ALA A 195 -11.34 -1.26 -11.56
C ALA A 195 -11.54 -1.96 -12.91
N GLU A 196 -10.87 -1.48 -13.96
CA GLU A 196 -10.97 -2.03 -15.31
C GLU A 196 -10.12 -3.28 -15.50
N HIS A 197 -8.87 -3.29 -15.02
CA HIS A 197 -7.89 -4.33 -15.38
C HIS A 197 -7.66 -5.40 -14.30
N ILE A 198 -7.85 -5.06 -13.02
CA ILE A 198 -7.57 -5.96 -11.90
C ILE A 198 -8.87 -6.53 -11.33
N MET A 199 -9.85 -5.67 -11.01
CA MET A 199 -11.08 -6.07 -10.33
C MET A 199 -11.93 -7.13 -11.06
N PRO A 200 -11.94 -7.24 -12.41
CA PRO A 200 -12.67 -8.32 -13.08
C PRO A 200 -12.09 -9.71 -12.79
N LYS A 201 -10.77 -9.80 -12.56
CA LYS A 201 -10.04 -11.05 -12.27
C LYS A 201 -10.10 -11.44 -10.79
N MET A 202 -10.59 -10.56 -9.91
CA MET A 202 -10.60 -10.78 -8.46
C MET A 202 -11.75 -11.69 -8.03
N THR A 203 -11.41 -12.78 -7.36
CA THR A 203 -12.32 -13.70 -6.67
C THR A 203 -12.40 -13.34 -5.18
N SER A 204 -13.44 -13.84 -4.49
CA SER A 204 -13.55 -13.67 -3.04
C SER A 204 -12.33 -14.21 -2.29
N GLU A 205 -11.68 -15.27 -2.79
CA GLU A 205 -10.50 -15.86 -2.15
C GLU A 205 -9.37 -14.85 -1.92
N TYR A 206 -9.20 -13.87 -2.82
CA TYR A 206 -8.07 -12.94 -2.77
C TYR A 206 -8.37 -11.60 -2.11
N ILE A 207 -9.65 -11.28 -1.87
CA ILE A 207 -10.10 -9.95 -1.43
C ILE A 207 -10.99 -9.97 -0.19
N GLY A 208 -11.12 -11.10 0.52
CA GLY A 208 -11.85 -11.15 1.79
C GLY A 208 -12.38 -12.51 2.24
N GLY A 209 -12.32 -13.53 1.39
CA GLY A 209 -12.74 -14.90 1.68
C GLY A 209 -11.60 -15.82 2.12
N GLY A 210 -10.38 -15.58 1.64
CA GLY A 210 -9.22 -16.45 1.87
C GLY A 210 -9.21 -17.70 0.98
N LEU A 211 -8.05 -18.34 0.89
CA LEU A 211 -7.90 -19.59 0.12
C LEU A 211 -8.67 -20.73 0.79
N THR A 212 -9.42 -21.49 0.01
CA THR A 212 -10.20 -22.64 0.52
C THR A 212 -9.36 -23.90 0.76
N ASN A 213 -8.23 -24.02 0.06
CA ASN A 213 -7.31 -25.14 0.20
C ASN A 213 -6.27 -24.87 1.30
N ALA A 214 -6.30 -25.67 2.36
CA ALA A 214 -5.34 -25.59 3.47
C ALA A 214 -3.94 -26.16 3.14
N SER A 215 -3.77 -26.77 1.96
CA SER A 215 -2.47 -27.31 1.54
C SER A 215 -1.47 -26.18 1.28
N ASN A 216 -0.27 -26.30 1.87
CA ASN A 216 0.85 -25.40 1.63
C ASN A 216 1.74 -25.85 0.45
N ALA A 217 1.32 -26.87 -0.30
CA ALA A 217 2.08 -27.45 -1.41
C ALA A 217 2.03 -26.54 -2.64
N VAL A 218 3.20 -26.29 -3.23
CA VAL A 218 3.40 -25.53 -4.47
C VAL A 218 4.56 -26.15 -5.27
N ASP A 219 4.77 -25.70 -6.49
CA ASP A 219 5.99 -26.05 -7.23
C ASP A 219 7.22 -25.45 -6.55
N ASN A 220 8.22 -26.29 -6.27
CA ASN A 220 9.43 -25.89 -5.54
C ASN A 220 10.27 -24.88 -6.34
N MET A 221 10.32 -25.00 -7.66
CA MET A 221 11.10 -24.08 -8.49
C MET A 221 10.46 -22.69 -8.48
N ARG A 222 9.13 -22.62 -8.62
CA ARG A 222 8.38 -21.36 -8.54
C ARG A 222 8.53 -20.70 -7.17
N LEU A 223 8.47 -21.47 -6.08
CA LEU A 223 8.65 -20.91 -4.74
C LEU A 223 10.05 -20.30 -4.55
N VAL A 224 11.10 -20.98 -5.02
CA VAL A 224 12.47 -20.47 -4.98
C VAL A 224 12.60 -19.19 -5.81
N GLU A 225 12.04 -19.16 -7.02
CA GLU A 225 12.03 -17.99 -7.89
C GLU A 225 11.35 -16.78 -7.22
N VAL A 226 10.14 -16.97 -6.67
CA VAL A 226 9.37 -15.90 -6.02
C VAL A 226 10.09 -15.37 -4.78
N ASN A 227 10.59 -16.27 -3.91
CA ASN A 227 11.31 -15.85 -2.70
C ASN A 227 12.59 -15.07 -3.06
N LYS A 228 13.31 -15.49 -4.09
CA LYS A 228 14.50 -14.81 -4.58
C LYS A 228 14.14 -13.41 -5.10
N ALA A 229 13.15 -13.31 -5.97
CA ALA A 229 12.72 -12.04 -6.56
C ALA A 229 12.28 -11.01 -5.50
N ILE A 230 11.58 -11.45 -4.45
CA ILE A 230 11.18 -10.57 -3.34
C ILE A 230 12.41 -10.03 -2.60
N ARG A 231 13.33 -10.92 -2.19
CA ARG A 231 14.47 -10.58 -1.33
C ARG A 231 15.58 -9.81 -2.03
N GLU A 232 15.64 -9.89 -3.36
CA GLU A 232 16.66 -9.23 -4.17
C GLU A 232 16.22 -7.86 -4.70
N HIS A 233 15.02 -7.39 -4.35
CA HIS A 233 14.57 -6.05 -4.72
C HIS A 233 15.44 -4.97 -4.03
N GLY A 234 15.73 -3.86 -4.73
CA GLY A 234 16.62 -2.81 -4.23
C GLY A 234 16.16 -2.22 -2.88
N VAL A 235 14.84 -2.00 -2.73
CA VAL A 235 14.22 -1.52 -1.48
C VAL A 235 14.46 -2.46 -0.29
N GLU A 236 14.61 -3.77 -0.52
CA GLU A 236 14.85 -4.74 0.55
C GLU A 236 16.28 -4.69 1.04
N TRP A 237 17.25 -4.58 0.13
CA TRP A 237 18.67 -4.47 0.48
C TRP A 237 18.95 -3.20 1.26
N VAL A 238 18.51 -2.05 0.72
CA VAL A 238 18.65 -0.75 1.39
C VAL A 238 17.91 -0.77 2.72
N GLY A 239 16.71 -1.35 2.75
CA GLY A 239 15.91 -1.44 3.97
C GLY A 239 16.52 -2.30 5.07
N GLU A 240 17.16 -3.42 4.72
CA GLU A 240 17.86 -4.27 5.67
C GLU A 240 19.02 -3.51 6.34
N GLU A 241 19.83 -2.83 5.54
CA GLU A 241 20.94 -2.00 6.03
C GLU A 241 20.45 -0.88 6.96
N LEU A 242 19.47 -0.09 6.51
CA LEU A 242 18.96 1.06 7.28
C LEU A 242 18.24 0.64 8.57
N ARG A 243 17.47 -0.47 8.56
CA ARG A 243 16.84 -1.01 9.79
C ARG A 243 17.88 -1.54 10.78
N GLY A 244 18.99 -2.10 10.28
CA GLY A 244 20.14 -2.48 11.11
C GLY A 244 20.68 -1.27 11.88
N TYR A 245 20.97 -0.18 11.17
CA TYR A 245 21.49 1.04 11.80
C TYR A 245 20.54 1.65 12.84
N MET A 246 19.23 1.69 12.55
CA MET A 246 18.23 2.19 13.51
C MET A 246 18.16 1.36 14.79
N THR A 247 18.37 0.04 14.68
CA THR A 247 18.40 -0.87 15.85
C THR A 247 19.67 -0.66 16.68
N ASP A 248 20.78 -0.37 16.01
CA ASP A 248 22.09 -0.14 16.63
C ASP A 248 22.24 1.28 17.22
N MET A 249 21.29 2.19 16.99
CA MET A 249 21.30 3.54 17.55
C MET A 249 21.28 3.50 19.08
N GLN A 250 22.44 3.74 19.69
CA GLN A 250 22.56 3.98 21.12
C GLN A 250 22.21 5.43 21.43
N ALA A 251 21.54 5.66 22.57
CA ALA A 251 21.38 7.01 23.09
C ALA A 251 22.77 7.62 23.32
N ILE A 252 23.02 8.80 22.74
CA ILE A 252 24.19 9.59 23.08
C ILE A 252 23.96 10.12 24.49
N ILE A 253 24.47 9.40 25.49
CA ILE A 253 24.50 9.88 26.87
C ILE A 253 25.75 10.77 26.96
N GLU A 254 25.58 12.08 27.08
CA GLU A 254 26.68 12.97 27.45
C GLU A 254 27.25 12.49 28.79
N THR A 255 28.46 11.93 28.77
CA THR A 255 29.22 11.64 29.97
C THR A 255 29.72 12.96 30.55
N ASN A 256 29.10 13.40 31.64
CA ASN A 256 29.59 14.49 32.52
C ASN A 256 30.95 14.15 33.14
#